data_AF-A0A455U6E1-F1
#
_entry.id   AF-A0A455U6E1-F1
#
_cell.length_a   1.000
_cell.length_b   1.000
_cell.length_c   1.000
_cell.angle_alpha   90.00
_cell.angle_beta   90.00
_cell.angle_gamma   90.00
#
_symmetry.space_group_name_H-M   'P 1'
#
loop_
_entity.id
_entity.type
_entity.pdbx_description
1 polymer ?
#
loop_
_entity_poly.entity_id
_entity_poly.type
_entity_poly.pdbx_seq_one_letter_code
_entity_poly.pdbx_strand_id
1 'polypeptide(L)'
;MFYVRTADRLQRTSVWRENLDGGLEYLKEVILEDSLGINDELERQMQTVVDTYQCEWADAISDPEKLKRFRSFVNDDRPDPSIIMTSERGQLRPA
;
A
#
# COMPACT_ATOMS: atom_id res chain seq x y z
N MET A 1 -13.46 -3.47 4.26
CA MET A 1 -14.27 -2.94 3.14
C MET A 1 -15.39 -1.98 3.57
N PHE A 2 -16.03 -2.16 4.73
CA PHE A 2 -17.13 -1.30 5.20
C PHE A 2 -16.79 0.20 5.18
N TYR A 3 -15.69 0.61 5.84
CA TYR A 3 -15.19 2.00 5.80
C TYR A 3 -15.10 2.57 4.38
N VAL A 4 -14.49 1.82 3.46
CA VAL A 4 -14.26 2.24 2.07
C VAL A 4 -15.58 2.48 1.33
N ARG A 5 -16.64 1.75 1.68
CA ARG A 5 -17.97 1.88 1.07
C ARG A 5 -18.78 3.04 1.66
N THR A 6 -18.65 3.28 2.97
CA THR A 6 -19.52 4.20 3.70
C THR A 6 -18.91 5.57 3.97
N ALA A 7 -17.60 5.71 3.88
CA ALA A 7 -16.91 6.97 4.13
C ALA A 7 -16.96 7.90 2.91
N ASP A 8 -17.00 9.20 3.16
CA ASP A 8 -16.86 10.22 2.13
C ASP A 8 -15.45 10.26 1.54
N ARG A 9 -15.34 10.88 0.36
CA ARG A 9 -14.05 11.08 -0.31
C ARG A 9 -13.09 11.88 0.57
N LEU A 10 -11.88 11.35 0.77
CA LEU A 10 -10.83 11.94 1.60
C LEU A 10 -11.23 12.16 3.07
N GLN A 11 -12.28 11.48 3.54
CA GLN A 11 -12.66 11.52 4.94
C GLN A 11 -11.60 10.79 5.78
N ARG A 12 -11.33 11.31 6.98
CA ARG A 12 -10.48 10.61 7.97
C ARG A 12 -11.33 9.62 8.76
N THR A 13 -10.75 8.48 9.09
CA THR A 13 -11.43 7.40 9.84
C THR A 13 -11.98 7.86 11.19
N SER A 14 -11.30 8.78 11.88
CA SER A 14 -11.79 9.32 13.16
C SER A 14 -13.10 10.09 12.99
N VAL A 15 -13.17 10.98 11.99
CA VAL A 15 -14.33 11.81 11.70
C VAL A 15 -15.49 10.97 11.14
N TRP A 16 -15.18 10.01 10.26
CA TRP A 16 -16.17 9.05 9.78
C TRP A 16 -16.83 8.29 10.92
N ARG A 17 -16.05 7.79 11.88
CA ARG A 17 -16.55 7.05 13.04
C ARG A 17 -17.40 7.93 13.96
N GLU A 18 -17.05 9.19 14.13
CA GLU A 18 -17.82 10.16 14.93
C GLU A 18 -19.18 10.47 14.30
N ASN A 19 -19.27 10.48 12.97
CA ASN A 19 -20.51 10.70 12.22
C ASN A 19 -21.38 9.44 12.07
N LEU A 20 -20.90 8.28 12.49
CA LEU A 20 -21.63 7.03 12.38
C LEU A 20 -22.73 7.00 13.46
N ASP A 21 -24.00 6.96 13.05
CA ASP A 21 -25.12 6.81 13.99
C ASP A 21 -24.97 5.49 14.77
N GLY A 22 -24.95 5.57 16.11
CA GLY A 22 -24.65 4.43 17.00
C GLY A 22 -23.15 4.18 17.26
N GLY A 23 -22.26 4.93 16.60
CA GLY A 23 -20.83 4.99 16.89
C GLY A 23 -20.12 3.64 16.81
N LEU A 24 -19.22 3.38 17.77
CA LEU A 24 -18.42 2.15 17.78
C LEU A 24 -19.27 0.90 18.03
N GLU A 25 -20.37 1.01 18.77
CA GLU A 25 -21.17 -0.15 19.12
C GLU A 25 -21.92 -0.67 17.91
N TYR A 26 -22.52 0.22 17.13
CA TYR A 26 -23.10 -0.14 15.83
C TYR A 26 -22.05 -0.77 14.90
N LEU A 27 -20.83 -0.22 14.83
CA LEU A 27 -19.78 -0.81 14.01
C LEU A 27 -19.44 -2.24 14.44
N LYS A 28 -19.42 -2.54 15.74
CA LYS A 28 -19.23 -3.91 16.22
C LYS A 28 -20.39 -4.82 15.84
N GLU A 29 -21.63 -4.38 15.98
CA GLU A 29 -22.79 -5.17 15.57
C GLU A 29 -22.73 -5.53 14.08
N VAL A 30 -22.38 -4.56 13.23
CA VAL A 30 -22.27 -4.80 11.78
C VAL A 30 -21.15 -5.79 11.46
N ILE A 31 -19.97 -5.62 12.06
CA ILE A 31 -18.78 -6.39 11.67
C ILE A 31 -18.68 -7.73 12.40
N LEU A 32 -18.95 -7.76 13.71
CA LEU A 32 -18.81 -8.95 14.55
C LEU A 32 -20.07 -9.82 14.53
N GLU A 33 -21.25 -9.20 14.58
CA GLU A 33 -22.54 -9.91 14.65
C GLU A 33 -23.23 -10.05 13.29
N ASP A 34 -22.59 -9.57 12.21
CA ASP A 34 -23.13 -9.53 10.84
C ASP A 34 -24.58 -9.01 10.78
N SER A 35 -24.88 -7.97 11.56
CA SER A 35 -26.27 -7.49 11.74
C SER A 35 -26.95 -7.04 10.43
N LEU A 36 -26.17 -6.79 9.38
CA LEU A 36 -26.63 -6.41 8.04
C LEU A 36 -26.57 -7.55 7.01
N GLY A 37 -25.98 -8.71 7.34
CA GLY A 37 -25.81 -9.83 6.42
C GLY A 37 -24.87 -9.54 5.24
N ILE A 38 -23.87 -8.67 5.44
CA ILE A 38 -22.99 -8.18 4.38
C ILE A 38 -21.56 -8.69 4.49
N ASN A 39 -21.21 -9.40 5.57
CA ASN A 39 -19.82 -9.82 5.81
C ASN A 39 -19.24 -10.64 4.65
N ASP A 40 -19.99 -11.61 4.12
CA ASP A 40 -19.56 -12.43 2.98
C ASP A 40 -19.26 -11.58 1.72
N GLU A 41 -20.03 -10.51 1.50
CA GLU A 41 -19.79 -9.58 0.39
C GLU A 41 -18.55 -8.73 0.65
N LEU A 42 -18.36 -8.24 1.88
CA LEU A 42 -17.18 -7.47 2.26
C LEU A 42 -15.90 -8.30 2.08
N GLU A 43 -15.94 -9.60 2.38
CA GLU A 43 -14.78 -10.48 2.22
C GLU A 43 -14.52 -10.87 0.77
N ARG A 44 -15.54 -11.08 -0.05
CA ARG A 44 -15.33 -11.21 -1.51
C ARG A 44 -14.66 -9.97 -2.10
N GLN A 45 -15.07 -8.79 -1.66
CA GLN A 45 -14.47 -7.54 -2.11
C GLN A 45 -13.02 -7.40 -1.64
N MET A 46 -12.71 -7.77 -0.40
CA MET A 46 -11.33 -7.82 0.09
C MET A 46 -10.49 -8.81 -0.73
N GLN A 47 -11.01 -10.01 -0.98
CA GLN A 47 -10.33 -11.02 -1.77
C GLN A 47 -10.03 -10.52 -3.19
N THR A 48 -10.94 -9.75 -3.80
CA THR A 48 -10.70 -9.14 -5.11
C THR A 48 -9.51 -8.18 -5.08
N VAL A 49 -9.37 -7.37 -4.02
CA VAL A 49 -8.21 -6.47 -3.84
C VAL A 49 -6.92 -7.27 -3.68
N VAL A 50 -6.96 -8.37 -2.94
CA VAL A 50 -5.81 -9.27 -2.76
C VAL A 50 -5.41 -9.92 -4.09
N ASP A 51 -6.38 -10.49 -4.81
CA ASP A 51 -6.15 -11.22 -6.06
C ASP A 51 -5.64 -10.31 -7.18
N THR A 52 -6.02 -9.04 -7.15
CA THR A 52 -5.62 -8.04 -8.16
C THR A 52 -4.45 -7.18 -7.72
N TYR A 53 -3.94 -7.36 -6.50
CA TYR A 53 -2.81 -6.59 -6.02
C TYR A 53 -1.55 -6.89 -6.85
N GLN A 54 -0.93 -5.84 -7.35
CA GLN A 54 0.31 -5.90 -8.10
C GLN A 54 1.28 -4.85 -7.59
N CYS A 55 2.54 -5.23 -7.40
CA CYS A 55 3.60 -4.34 -6.94
C CYS A 55 4.61 -4.12 -8.07
N GLU A 56 4.57 -2.93 -8.68
CA GLU A 56 5.44 -2.59 -9.81
C GLU A 56 6.93 -2.74 -9.49
N TRP A 57 7.35 -2.48 -8.25
CA TRP A 57 8.74 -2.65 -7.83
C TRP A 57 9.13 -4.11 -7.66
N ALA A 58 8.27 -4.95 -7.10
CA ALA A 58 8.51 -6.39 -7.04
C ALA A 58 8.62 -6.98 -8.46
N ASP A 59 7.78 -6.51 -9.37
CA ASP A 59 7.81 -6.89 -10.79
C ASP A 59 9.03 -6.34 -11.54
N ALA A 60 9.56 -5.19 -11.11
CA ALA A 60 10.79 -4.62 -11.67
C ALA A 60 12.03 -5.41 -11.21
N ILE A 61 12.05 -5.83 -9.96
CA ILE A 61 13.17 -6.59 -9.36
C ILE A 61 13.20 -8.03 -9.86
N SER A 62 12.04 -8.64 -10.13
CA SER A 62 11.94 -10.03 -10.61
C SER A 62 12.24 -10.19 -12.10
N ASP A 63 12.31 -9.10 -12.87
CA ASP A 63 12.56 -9.12 -14.32
C ASP A 63 14.00 -8.64 -14.64
N PRO A 64 14.89 -9.55 -15.07
CA PRO A 64 16.27 -9.22 -15.43
C PRO A 64 16.39 -8.18 -16.57
N GLU A 65 15.42 -8.12 -17.50
CA GLU A 65 15.43 -7.14 -18.59
C GLU A 65 15.04 -5.75 -18.10
N LYS A 66 14.09 -5.64 -17.16
CA LYS A 66 13.77 -4.37 -16.50
C LYS A 66 14.94 -3.89 -15.65
N LEU A 67 15.62 -4.78 -14.93
CA LEU A 67 16.79 -4.45 -14.11
C LEU A 67 17.91 -3.77 -14.90
N LYS A 68 18.14 -4.16 -16.16
CA LYS A 68 19.14 -3.52 -17.04
C LYS A 68 18.90 -2.03 -17.29
N ARG A 69 17.69 -1.53 -17.05
CA ARG A 69 17.35 -0.10 -17.16
C ARG A 69 17.84 0.71 -15.96
N PHE A 70 18.09 0.07 -14.82
CA PHE A 70 18.52 0.71 -13.58
C PHE A 70 20.05 0.73 -13.42
N ARG A 71 20.76 1.15 -14.48
CA ARG A 71 22.22 1.36 -14.46
C ARG A 71 22.54 2.82 -14.77
N SER A 72 23.65 3.33 -14.20
CA SER A 72 24.06 4.73 -14.38
C SER A 72 24.32 5.09 -15.84
N PHE A 73 24.98 4.19 -16.59
CA PHE A 73 25.29 4.41 -18.01
C PHE A 73 25.01 3.17 -18.86
N VAL A 74 24.65 3.40 -20.13
CA VAL A 74 24.37 2.32 -21.10
C VAL A 74 25.67 1.73 -21.68
N ASN A 75 26.71 2.56 -21.73
CA ASN A 75 27.96 2.36 -22.48
C ASN A 75 29.21 2.30 -21.59
N ASP A 76 29.07 2.45 -20.28
CA ASP A 76 30.19 2.50 -19.34
C ASP A 76 29.81 1.78 -18.04
N ASP A 77 30.67 0.89 -17.58
CA ASP A 77 30.46 0.10 -16.36
C ASP A 77 31.03 0.80 -15.11
N ARG A 78 31.67 1.97 -15.27
CA ARG A 78 32.19 2.74 -14.15
C ARG A 78 31.05 3.35 -13.31
N PRO A 79 31.18 3.39 -11.97
CA PRO A 79 30.28 4.16 -11.12
C PRO A 79 30.24 5.62 -11.54
N ASP A 80 29.10 6.28 -11.34
CA ASP A 80 28.97 7.71 -11.61
C ASP A 80 29.97 8.50 -10.73
N PRO A 81 30.94 9.21 -11.33
CA PRO A 81 31.95 9.95 -10.58
C PRO A 81 31.38 11.13 -9.80
N SER A 82 30.15 11.56 -10.07
CA SER A 82 29.43 12.59 -9.31
C SER A 82 28.80 12.04 -8.02
N ILE A 83 28.63 10.72 -7.90
CA ILE A 83 28.03 10.08 -6.72
C ILE A 83 29.14 9.58 -5.80
N ILE A 84 29.47 10.38 -4.79
CA ILE A 84 30.40 9.99 -3.73
C ILE A 84 29.60 9.31 -2.63
N MET A 85 29.89 8.04 -2.32
CA MET A 85 29.23 7.34 -1.21
C MET A 85 30.07 7.48 0.06
N THR A 86 29.45 7.91 1.17
CA THR A 86 30.06 8.01 2.50
C THR A 86 29.33 7.11 3.49
N SER A 87 30.07 6.52 4.43
CA SER A 87 29.49 5.75 5.53
C SER A 87 29.16 6.68 6.70
N GLU A 88 27.89 6.74 7.08
CA GLU A 88 27.44 7.44 8.29
C GLU A 88 26.65 6.47 9.16
N ARG A 89 27.07 6.31 10.42
CA ARG A 89 26.41 5.42 11.40
C ARG A 89 26.22 3.97 10.89
N GLY A 90 27.16 3.49 10.08
CA GLY A 90 27.14 2.13 9.54
C GLY A 90 26.25 1.92 8.31
N GLN A 91 25.71 3.00 7.71
CA GLN A 91 24.94 2.95 6.47
C GLN A 91 25.62 3.77 5.37
N LEU A 92 25.59 3.26 4.14
CA LEU A 92 26.04 3.98 2.96
C LEU A 92 25.00 5.03 2.58
N ARG A 93 25.44 6.29 2.43
CA ARG A 93 24.63 7.38 1.87
C ARG A 93 25.41 8.12 0.79
N PRO A 94 24.73 8.77 -0.17
CA PRO A 94 25.37 9.82 -0.97
C PRO A 94 25.94 10.90 -0.03
N ALA A 95 27.15 11.38 -0.34
CA ALA A 95 27.87 12.40 0.44
C ALA A 95 27.08 13.71 0.51
#